data_AF-A0A524GPR0-F1
#
_entry.id   AF-A0A524GPR0-F1
#
_cell.length_a   1.000
_cell.length_b   1.000
_cell.length_c   1.000
_cell.angle_alpha   90.00
_cell.angle_beta   90.00
_cell.angle_gamma   90.00
#
_symmetry.space_group_name_H-M   'P 1'
#
loop_
_entity.id
_entity.type
_entity.pdbx_description
1 polymer ?
#
loop_
_entity_poly.entity_id
_entity_poly.type
_entity_poly.pdbx_seq_one_letter_code
_entity_poly.pdbx_strand_id
1 'polypeptide(L)'
;MSLSRTNATAATLTKNRTEDSIVPASGMCVTCVDGCIGMCEIGKSAYRGHEVIYPQPFGVITTASEKAYPVDYSHFNIMGTAVGAHGIEADSDKAIFPSVNLEVRVGHDDGLKFRYPWIIPGIGSTDVAKNNWEGLAIGSALSGTGLTIGENVVGMDMEAKIENGRVVDTVDLKRRVKLYKDHQIDGFGAIIVQANVEDTRLGAQEYALEELGVEVVELKWGQGAKNIGGEVKIKDLRKAQELHRRGYVVLPDPTDENVVKAFEKGTFREFERHSRVGMVEEEGFAKRVEELRAAGAKYVFLKTGAYRPADLARAIAWSSKYGIDMLTVDGAGGGTGMSPWHMMNEWGMPPVELHSLLYKYAKQLS
;
A
#
# COMPACT_ATOMS: atom_id res chain seq x y z
N MET A 1 -4.97 5.21 -30.15
CA MET A 1 -4.36 6.13 -29.18
C MET A 1 -3.61 5.28 -28.16
N SER A 2 -2.41 5.66 -27.72
CA SER A 2 -1.70 4.92 -26.65
C SER A 2 -2.38 5.19 -25.30
N LEU A 3 -2.37 4.21 -24.40
CA LEU A 3 -2.94 4.34 -23.06
C LEU A 3 -1.96 4.96 -22.05
N SER A 4 -0.68 5.04 -22.39
CA SER A 4 0.35 5.65 -21.53
C SER A 4 1.37 6.40 -22.38
N ARG A 5 2.04 7.36 -21.75
CA ARG A 5 3.23 8.01 -22.33
C ARG A 5 4.47 7.22 -21.89
N THR A 6 4.97 6.38 -22.79
CA THR A 6 6.16 5.57 -22.52
C THR A 6 7.43 6.42 -22.59
N ASN A 7 8.44 6.10 -21.78
CA ASN A 7 9.81 6.63 -21.88
C ASN A 7 10.02 8.12 -21.63
N ALA A 8 9.01 8.83 -21.11
CA ALA A 8 9.13 10.21 -20.64
C ALA A 8 7.97 10.57 -19.73
N THR A 9 8.25 10.98 -18.49
CA THR A 9 7.21 11.38 -17.54
C THR A 9 7.75 12.34 -16.47
N ALA A 10 6.84 13.11 -15.88
CA ALA A 10 7.15 13.92 -14.70
C ALA A 10 7.58 13.05 -13.51
N ALA A 11 7.05 11.83 -13.37
CA ALA A 11 7.33 10.97 -12.23
C ALA A 11 8.82 10.62 -12.12
N THR A 12 9.52 10.34 -13.22
CA THR A 12 10.96 9.99 -13.25
C THR A 12 11.86 11.18 -13.59
N LEU A 13 11.28 12.39 -13.67
CA LEU A 13 11.95 13.62 -14.10
C LEU A 13 12.66 13.42 -15.46
N THR A 14 11.92 12.90 -16.44
CA THR A 14 12.40 12.60 -17.79
C THR A 14 11.55 13.28 -18.85
N LYS A 15 12.17 13.61 -19.99
CA LYS A 15 11.49 14.21 -21.14
C LYS A 15 12.13 13.86 -22.46
N ASN A 16 11.32 13.77 -23.51
CA ASN A 16 11.82 13.64 -24.87
C ASN A 16 12.49 14.93 -25.34
N ARG A 17 13.41 14.84 -26.31
CA ARG A 17 13.98 16.02 -26.98
C ARG A 17 12.97 16.71 -27.88
N THR A 18 12.16 15.93 -28.60
CA THR A 18 11.11 16.40 -29.50
C THR A 18 9.76 15.91 -28.98
N GLU A 19 9.14 16.68 -28.10
CA GLU A 19 7.94 16.25 -27.37
C GLU A 19 6.74 15.97 -28.30
N ASP A 20 6.58 16.78 -29.35
CA ASP A 20 5.47 16.65 -30.31
C ASP A 20 5.74 15.64 -31.43
N SER A 21 6.95 15.07 -31.48
CA SER A 21 7.38 14.15 -32.54
C SER A 21 7.99 12.91 -31.92
N ILE A 22 7.11 12.07 -31.38
CA ILE A 22 7.44 10.79 -30.77
C ILE A 22 6.63 9.64 -31.38
N VAL A 23 7.13 8.42 -31.27
CA VAL A 23 6.38 7.20 -31.55
C VAL A 23 5.58 6.82 -30.29
N PRO A 24 4.24 6.82 -30.29
CA PRO A 24 3.47 6.54 -29.07
C PRO A 24 3.75 5.16 -28.46
N ALA A 25 4.03 4.15 -29.28
CA ALA A 25 4.26 2.79 -28.82
C ALA A 25 5.57 2.62 -28.03
N SER A 26 6.63 3.30 -28.44
CA SER A 26 7.95 3.18 -27.82
C SER A 26 8.38 4.42 -27.03
N GLY A 27 7.67 5.54 -27.14
CA GLY A 27 8.08 6.81 -26.56
C GLY A 27 9.37 7.40 -27.14
N MET A 28 9.91 6.86 -28.24
CA MET A 28 11.11 7.38 -28.89
C MET A 28 10.81 8.65 -29.68
N CYS A 29 11.78 9.58 -29.73
CA CYS A 29 11.72 10.68 -30.68
C CYS A 29 11.73 10.13 -32.12
N VAL A 30 10.98 10.74 -33.05
CA VAL A 30 10.98 10.35 -34.47
C VAL A 30 12.40 10.39 -35.06
N THR A 31 13.23 11.33 -34.58
CA THR A 31 14.65 11.39 -34.89
C THR A 31 15.48 11.39 -33.61
N CYS A 32 16.06 10.24 -33.27
CA CYS A 32 17.17 10.18 -32.32
C CYS A 32 18.43 10.66 -33.02
N VAL A 33 19.15 11.61 -32.42
CA VAL A 33 20.36 12.20 -32.98
C VAL A 33 21.56 11.82 -32.14
N ASP A 34 22.71 11.69 -32.80
CA ASP A 34 24.00 11.63 -32.12
C ASP A 34 24.22 12.92 -31.31
N GLY A 35 24.90 12.81 -30.17
CA GLY A 35 25.11 13.90 -29.21
C GLY A 35 23.87 14.31 -28.40
N CYS A 36 22.73 13.61 -28.51
CA CYS A 36 21.59 13.84 -27.64
C CYS A 36 21.94 13.49 -26.19
N ILE A 37 21.72 14.43 -25.26
CA ILE A 37 21.99 14.22 -23.82
C ILE A 37 21.12 13.13 -23.18
N GLY A 38 20.08 12.65 -23.86
CA GLY A 38 19.29 11.50 -23.42
C GLY A 38 18.40 11.76 -22.20
N MET A 39 17.70 12.90 -22.12
CA MET A 39 16.81 13.20 -20.99
C MET A 39 15.55 12.31 -20.88
N CYS A 40 15.26 11.50 -21.91
CA CYS A 40 14.18 10.50 -21.86
C CYS A 40 14.61 9.28 -21.05
N GLU A 41 13.67 8.42 -20.67
CA GLU A 41 13.99 7.21 -19.89
C GLU A 41 14.96 6.29 -20.63
N ILE A 42 14.87 6.19 -21.97
CA ILE A 42 15.79 5.39 -22.80
C ILE A 42 17.24 5.88 -22.64
N GLY A 43 17.46 7.18 -22.82
CA GLY A 43 18.81 7.77 -22.76
C GLY A 43 19.37 7.77 -21.34
N LYS A 44 18.57 8.24 -20.38
CA LYS A 44 18.98 8.37 -18.97
C LYS A 44 19.25 7.01 -18.35
N SER A 45 18.55 5.95 -18.79
CA SER A 45 18.80 4.59 -18.31
C SER A 45 20.17 4.04 -18.68
N ALA A 46 20.77 4.48 -19.80
CA ALA A 46 22.08 3.99 -20.24
C ALA A 46 23.23 4.34 -19.28
N TYR A 47 23.08 5.41 -18.49
CA TYR A 47 24.13 5.88 -17.57
C TYR A 47 23.64 6.11 -16.13
N ARG A 48 22.32 6.16 -15.89
CA ARG A 48 21.70 6.34 -14.56
C ARG A 48 20.49 5.41 -14.34
N GLY A 49 20.54 4.19 -14.90
CA GLY A 49 19.45 3.20 -14.84
C GLY A 49 18.77 3.07 -13.48
N HIS A 50 19.54 2.82 -12.42
CA HIS A 50 19.02 2.69 -11.05
C HIS A 50 18.19 3.88 -10.56
N GLU A 51 18.46 5.09 -11.06
CA GLU A 51 17.75 6.29 -10.65
C GLU A 51 16.46 6.51 -11.44
N VAL A 52 16.41 6.03 -12.68
CA VAL A 52 15.26 6.22 -13.60
C VAL A 52 14.16 5.19 -13.34
N ILE A 53 14.48 4.08 -12.67
CA ILE A 53 13.52 3.04 -12.35
C ILE A 53 12.40 3.55 -11.43
N TYR A 54 12.67 4.53 -10.56
CA TYR A 54 11.74 4.94 -9.51
C TYR A 54 11.27 6.40 -9.66
N PRO A 55 10.05 6.73 -9.19
CA PRO A 55 9.58 8.10 -9.13
C PRO A 55 10.40 9.00 -8.21
N GLN A 56 10.50 10.30 -8.53
CA GLN A 56 11.32 11.30 -7.84
C GLN A 56 10.52 12.59 -7.60
N PRO A 57 10.83 13.38 -6.54
CA PRO A 57 11.86 13.16 -5.51
C PRO A 57 11.44 12.17 -4.41
N PHE A 58 12.39 11.40 -3.88
CA PHE A 58 12.11 10.40 -2.84
C PHE A 58 11.73 10.99 -1.48
N GLY A 59 10.81 10.33 -0.78
CA GLY A 59 10.47 10.58 0.63
C GLY A 59 9.36 11.60 0.87
N VAL A 60 9.22 12.62 0.02
CA VAL A 60 8.26 13.72 0.19
C VAL A 60 7.05 13.66 -0.75
N ILE A 61 6.92 12.58 -1.53
CA ILE A 61 5.85 12.39 -2.51
C ILE A 61 5.15 11.05 -2.32
N THR A 62 3.91 11.00 -2.81
CA THR A 62 3.21 9.78 -3.18
C THR A 62 2.93 9.86 -4.67
N THR A 63 3.06 8.75 -5.37
CA THR A 63 2.91 8.67 -6.82
C THR A 63 1.88 7.61 -7.19
N ALA A 64 1.20 7.81 -8.31
CA ALA A 64 0.24 6.89 -8.90
C ALA A 64 0.56 6.69 -10.39
N SER A 65 -0.12 5.73 -11.01
CA SER A 65 0.05 5.44 -12.44
C SER A 65 -0.36 6.61 -13.33
N GLU A 66 0.31 6.76 -14.47
CA GLU A 66 -0.04 7.68 -15.56
C GLU A 66 -0.84 6.97 -16.68
N LYS A 67 -1.02 5.64 -16.59
CA LYS A 67 -1.77 4.88 -17.59
C LYS A 67 -3.27 5.20 -17.51
N ALA A 68 -3.84 5.55 -18.65
CA ALA A 68 -5.28 5.61 -18.87
C ALA A 68 -5.84 4.19 -18.97
N TYR A 69 -6.52 3.74 -17.92
CA TYR A 69 -7.25 2.47 -17.95
C TYR A 69 -8.50 2.63 -18.83
N PRO A 70 -8.76 1.71 -19.78
CA PRO A 70 -9.83 1.91 -20.77
C PRO A 70 -11.24 2.05 -20.20
N VAL A 71 -11.50 1.48 -19.02
CA VAL A 71 -12.76 1.62 -18.29
C VAL A 71 -12.42 1.99 -16.84
N ASP A 72 -13.06 3.05 -16.36
CA ASP A 72 -12.95 3.53 -14.98
C ASP A 72 -14.33 3.89 -14.44
N TYR A 73 -14.40 4.35 -13.18
CA TYR A 73 -15.68 4.70 -12.56
C TYR A 73 -16.40 5.89 -13.20
N SER A 74 -15.72 6.74 -13.96
CA SER A 74 -16.36 7.86 -14.65
C SER A 74 -17.27 7.40 -15.79
N HIS A 75 -17.12 6.14 -16.24
CA HIS A 75 -17.97 5.54 -17.27
C HIS A 75 -19.31 5.02 -16.71
N PHE A 76 -19.50 5.01 -15.39
CA PHE A 76 -20.71 4.54 -14.74
C PHE A 76 -21.62 5.70 -14.37
N ASN A 77 -22.93 5.49 -14.53
CA ASN A 77 -23.96 6.43 -14.09
C ASN A 77 -24.72 5.84 -12.90
N ILE A 78 -24.97 6.66 -11.87
CA ILE A 78 -25.89 6.32 -10.79
C ILE A 78 -27.30 6.68 -11.27
N MET A 79 -28.13 5.67 -11.49
CA MET A 79 -29.50 5.87 -11.97
C MET A 79 -30.42 6.18 -10.79
N GLY A 80 -30.89 7.43 -10.71
CA GLY A 80 -31.95 7.82 -9.79
C GLY A 80 -33.30 7.20 -10.16
N THR A 81 -34.23 7.16 -9.21
CA THR A 81 -35.60 6.68 -9.41
C THR A 81 -36.61 7.75 -8.96
N ALA A 82 -37.75 7.83 -9.66
CA ALA A 82 -38.87 8.69 -9.27
C ALA A 82 -39.85 7.98 -8.30
N VAL A 83 -39.57 6.71 -7.95
CA VAL A 83 -40.43 5.90 -7.09
C VAL A 83 -39.60 5.15 -6.04
N GLY A 84 -40.12 5.09 -4.81
CA GLY A 84 -39.53 4.35 -3.70
C GLY A 84 -38.34 5.05 -3.03
N ALA A 85 -37.84 4.44 -1.96
CA ALA A 85 -36.61 4.78 -1.27
C ALA A 85 -35.97 3.50 -0.73
N HIS A 86 -34.64 3.48 -0.61
CA HIS A 86 -33.89 2.38 -0.01
C HIS A 86 -33.25 2.85 1.30
N GLY A 87 -33.37 2.04 2.36
CA GLY A 87 -32.81 2.35 3.68
C GLY A 87 -33.66 3.29 4.56
N ILE A 88 -34.72 3.88 4.01
CA ILE A 88 -35.69 4.72 4.71
C ILE A 88 -37.08 4.57 4.07
N GLU A 89 -38.11 5.03 4.76
CA GLU A 89 -39.48 5.07 4.24
C GLU A 89 -39.59 5.92 2.97
N ALA A 90 -40.34 5.41 1.98
CA ALA A 90 -40.58 6.10 0.71
C ALA A 90 -41.63 7.22 0.87
N ASP A 91 -41.21 8.31 1.49
CA ASP A 91 -42.04 9.47 1.82
C ASP A 91 -41.24 10.76 1.60
N SER A 92 -41.86 11.78 1.02
CA SER A 92 -41.17 13.02 0.62
C SER A 92 -40.69 13.87 1.80
N ASP A 93 -41.30 13.73 2.97
CA ASP A 93 -40.91 14.43 4.20
C ASP A 93 -39.81 13.67 4.96
N LYS A 94 -39.60 12.38 4.65
CA LYS A 94 -38.61 11.51 5.33
C LYS A 94 -37.36 11.24 4.48
N ALA A 95 -37.54 10.91 3.21
CA ALA A 95 -36.49 10.51 2.27
C ALA A 95 -35.72 11.72 1.71
N ILE A 96 -35.13 12.52 2.61
CA ILE A 96 -34.34 13.70 2.29
C ILE A 96 -32.84 13.39 2.44
N PHE A 97 -32.01 14.13 1.70
CA PHE A 97 -30.55 13.95 1.70
C PHE A 97 -29.90 13.94 3.10
N PRO A 98 -30.29 14.82 4.06
CA PRO A 98 -29.73 14.78 5.41
C PRO A 98 -30.04 13.50 6.21
N SER A 99 -31.04 12.71 5.80
CA SER A 99 -31.43 11.46 6.48
C SER A 99 -30.57 10.26 6.07
N VAL A 100 -29.63 10.41 5.13
CA VAL A 100 -28.79 9.30 4.66
C VAL A 100 -27.90 8.80 5.79
N ASN A 101 -28.04 7.52 6.12
CA ASN A 101 -27.13 6.83 7.03
C ASN A 101 -25.93 6.27 6.27
N LEU A 102 -24.73 6.72 6.63
CA LEU A 102 -23.45 6.27 6.07
C LEU A 102 -22.70 5.31 7.01
N GLU A 103 -23.29 4.96 8.16
CA GLU A 103 -22.66 4.04 9.09
C GLU A 103 -22.48 2.65 8.46
N VAL A 104 -21.30 2.07 8.67
CA VAL A 104 -20.96 0.73 8.22
C VAL A 104 -20.52 -0.11 9.40
N ARG A 105 -20.92 -1.37 9.39
CA ARG A 105 -20.45 -2.39 10.33
C ARG A 105 -19.68 -3.47 9.60
N VAL A 106 -18.59 -3.92 10.22
CA VAL A 106 -17.66 -4.92 9.65
C VAL A 106 -17.25 -5.88 10.76
N GLY A 107 -16.78 -7.07 10.38
CA GLY A 107 -16.36 -8.12 11.29
C GLY A 107 -17.38 -9.24 11.38
N HIS A 108 -16.91 -10.42 11.78
CA HIS A 108 -17.76 -11.61 11.94
C HIS A 108 -18.93 -11.41 12.93
N ASP A 109 -18.86 -10.38 13.79
CA ASP A 109 -19.85 -10.04 14.82
C ASP A 109 -20.49 -8.65 14.66
N ASP A 110 -20.27 -7.96 13.52
CA ASP A 110 -20.70 -6.57 13.27
C ASP A 110 -20.22 -5.55 14.35
N GLY A 111 -19.14 -5.89 15.07
CA GLY A 111 -18.64 -5.13 16.20
C GLY A 111 -17.79 -3.92 15.82
N LEU A 112 -17.16 -3.91 14.64
CA LEU A 112 -16.46 -2.73 14.13
C LEU A 112 -17.47 -1.75 13.54
N LYS A 113 -17.51 -0.53 14.08
CA LYS A 113 -18.44 0.52 13.64
C LYS A 113 -17.67 1.66 13.00
N PHE A 114 -18.06 2.05 11.80
CA PHE A 114 -17.51 3.20 11.10
C PHE A 114 -18.64 4.20 10.83
N ARG A 115 -18.38 5.50 11.03
CA ARG A 115 -19.37 6.55 10.70
C ARG A 115 -19.54 6.74 9.20
N TYR A 116 -18.52 6.35 8.44
CA TYR A 116 -18.46 6.54 7.01
C TYR A 116 -17.88 5.31 6.30
N PRO A 117 -18.28 5.05 5.03
CA PRO A 117 -17.90 3.87 4.26
C PRO A 117 -16.53 4.02 3.59
N TRP A 118 -15.56 4.61 4.28
CA TRP A 118 -14.20 4.77 3.78
C TRP A 118 -13.15 4.62 4.87
N ILE A 119 -11.95 4.25 4.44
CA ILE A 119 -10.80 3.94 5.27
C ILE A 119 -9.55 4.52 4.63
N ILE A 120 -8.63 5.04 5.44
CA ILE A 120 -7.30 5.38 4.95
C ILE A 120 -6.48 4.08 4.88
N PRO A 121 -6.07 3.63 3.68
CA PRO A 121 -5.39 2.35 3.51
C PRO A 121 -3.99 2.37 4.12
N GLY A 122 -3.35 1.20 4.21
CA GLY A 122 -2.02 1.04 4.78
C GLY A 122 -0.99 1.99 4.18
N ILE A 123 -0.63 3.02 4.92
CA ILE A 123 0.47 3.94 4.62
C ILE A 123 1.57 3.73 5.66
N GLY A 124 2.74 3.33 5.18
CA GLY A 124 3.75 2.69 6.01
C GLY A 124 4.84 3.62 6.52
N SER A 125 6.07 3.16 6.30
CA SER A 125 7.32 3.70 6.87
C SER A 125 7.99 4.82 6.05
N THR A 126 7.33 5.34 5.01
CA THR A 126 7.85 6.46 4.22
C THR A 126 7.76 7.77 5.00
N ASP A 127 8.67 8.71 4.72
CA ASP A 127 8.70 10.01 5.41
C ASP A 127 7.41 10.80 5.18
N VAL A 128 6.84 10.79 3.97
CA VAL A 128 5.55 11.44 3.67
C VAL A 128 4.42 10.93 4.56
N ALA A 129 4.38 9.62 4.85
CA ALA A 129 3.38 9.05 5.74
C ALA A 129 3.67 9.40 7.21
N LYS A 130 4.93 9.27 7.63
CA LYS A 130 5.36 9.58 9.01
C LYS A 130 5.11 11.04 9.39
N ASN A 131 5.51 11.96 8.51
CA ASN A 131 5.47 13.41 8.76
C ASN A 131 4.03 13.95 8.78
N ASN A 132 3.10 13.32 8.05
CA ASN A 132 1.69 13.71 8.03
C ASN A 132 0.81 12.86 8.97
N TRP A 133 1.40 11.91 9.71
CA TRP A 133 0.64 10.93 10.49
C TRP A 133 -0.28 11.56 11.53
N GLU A 134 0.13 12.67 12.16
CA GLU A 134 -0.66 13.32 13.21
C GLU A 134 -2.01 13.80 12.68
N GLY A 135 -2.02 14.52 11.56
CA GLY A 135 -3.26 14.96 10.92
C GLY A 135 -4.14 13.80 10.45
N LEU A 136 -3.52 12.73 9.93
CA LEU A 136 -4.24 11.54 9.47
C LEU A 136 -4.87 10.78 10.64
N ALA A 137 -4.12 10.55 11.72
CA ALA A 137 -4.58 9.83 12.90
C ALA A 137 -5.70 10.58 13.61
N ILE A 138 -5.51 11.87 13.90
CA ILE A 138 -6.50 12.68 14.60
C ILE A 138 -7.74 12.85 13.71
N GLY A 139 -7.57 13.18 12.43
CA GLY A 139 -8.67 13.36 11.49
C GLY A 139 -9.52 12.09 11.32
N SER A 140 -8.88 10.93 11.14
CA SER A 140 -9.59 9.64 11.00
C SER A 140 -10.31 9.24 12.28
N ALA A 141 -9.68 9.43 13.45
CA ALA A 141 -10.25 9.07 14.74
C ALA A 141 -11.47 9.93 15.09
N LEU A 142 -11.37 11.26 14.90
CA LEU A 142 -12.49 12.19 15.10
C LEU A 142 -13.64 11.91 14.12
N SER A 143 -13.32 11.53 12.89
CA SER A 143 -14.32 11.18 11.86
C SER A 143 -14.95 9.81 12.09
N GLY A 144 -14.42 8.97 12.99
CA GLY A 144 -14.91 7.61 13.19
C GLY A 144 -14.67 6.69 11.99
N THR A 145 -13.54 6.85 11.31
CA THR A 145 -13.13 6.08 10.11
C THR A 145 -11.90 5.23 10.41
N GLY A 146 -11.66 4.18 9.62
CA GLY A 146 -10.45 3.36 9.79
C GLY A 146 -9.17 4.09 9.36
N LEU A 147 -8.06 3.77 10.03
CA LEU A 147 -6.72 4.14 9.60
C LEU A 147 -5.77 2.95 9.74
N THR A 148 -5.17 2.53 8.63
CA THR A 148 -4.21 1.43 8.63
C THR A 148 -2.77 1.93 8.70
N ILE A 149 -2.05 1.52 9.74
CA ILE A 149 -0.59 1.60 9.84
C ILE A 149 -0.01 0.60 8.86
N GLY A 150 0.61 1.08 7.78
CA GLY A 150 1.20 0.24 6.75
C GLY A 150 2.47 -0.49 7.21
N GLU A 151 2.98 -1.33 6.31
CA GLU A 151 4.15 -2.20 6.56
C GLU A 151 5.45 -1.47 6.93
N ASN A 152 6.36 -2.22 7.56
CA ASN A 152 7.74 -1.88 7.91
C ASN A 152 7.92 -0.69 8.88
N VAL A 153 6.88 -0.20 9.55
CA VAL A 153 6.99 0.90 10.52
C VAL A 153 7.92 0.51 11.67
N VAL A 154 7.78 -0.71 12.20
CA VAL A 154 8.62 -1.22 13.30
C VAL A 154 10.06 -1.40 12.85
N GLY A 155 10.28 -2.11 11.74
CA GLY A 155 11.64 -2.40 11.29
C GLY A 155 12.42 -1.17 10.85
N MET A 156 11.75 -0.10 10.42
CA MET A 156 12.36 1.17 10.02
C MET A 156 12.63 2.13 11.19
N ASP A 157 12.10 1.82 12.37
CA ASP A 157 12.32 2.58 13.59
C ASP A 157 13.70 2.25 14.17
N MET A 158 14.65 3.19 14.06
CA MET A 158 16.01 3.01 14.57
C MET A 158 16.08 2.95 16.09
N GLU A 159 15.01 3.36 16.78
CA GLU A 159 14.89 3.32 18.24
C GLU A 159 14.14 2.09 18.73
N ALA A 160 13.64 1.24 17.82
CA ALA A 160 13.02 -0.02 18.19
C ALA A 160 14.02 -0.98 18.84
N LYS A 161 13.60 -1.60 19.94
CA LYS A 161 14.37 -2.64 20.64
C LYS A 161 13.88 -4.01 20.16
N ILE A 162 14.83 -4.81 19.70
CA ILE A 162 14.57 -6.14 19.17
C ILE A 162 15.41 -7.14 19.98
N GLU A 163 14.74 -8.10 20.61
CA GLU A 163 15.36 -9.14 21.42
C GLU A 163 14.97 -10.50 20.85
N ASN A 164 15.96 -11.38 20.64
CA ASN A 164 15.74 -12.72 20.07
C ASN A 164 14.94 -12.71 18.73
N GLY A 165 15.15 -11.66 17.93
CA GLY A 165 14.46 -11.48 16.64
C GLY A 165 13.02 -10.97 16.73
N ARG A 166 12.49 -10.68 17.93
CA ARG A 166 11.16 -10.09 18.12
C ARG A 166 11.25 -8.66 18.66
N VAL A 167 10.35 -7.80 18.23
CA VAL A 167 10.24 -6.44 18.80
C VAL A 167 9.69 -6.51 20.23
N VAL A 168 10.30 -5.74 21.13
CA VAL A 168 9.85 -5.56 22.52
C VAL A 168 9.54 -4.11 22.86
N ASP A 169 10.03 -3.15 22.06
CA ASP A 169 9.78 -1.73 22.26
C ASP A 169 9.90 -0.95 20.94
N THR A 170 9.10 0.10 20.78
CA THR A 170 9.10 0.99 19.60
C THR A 170 8.79 2.42 20.01
N VAL A 171 9.24 3.38 19.19
CA VAL A 171 8.87 4.79 19.31
C VAL A 171 7.78 5.14 18.28
N ASP A 172 7.96 4.77 17.01
CA ASP A 172 7.05 5.18 15.94
C ASP A 172 5.69 4.48 16.05
N LEU A 173 5.67 3.14 16.16
CA LEU A 173 4.41 2.39 16.23
C LEU A 173 3.58 2.80 17.46
N LYS A 174 4.21 2.93 18.64
CA LYS A 174 3.56 3.46 19.86
C LYS A 174 2.90 4.80 19.61
N ARG A 175 3.65 5.77 19.07
CA ARG A 175 3.13 7.11 18.76
C ARG A 175 1.92 7.03 17.84
N ARG A 176 1.99 6.21 16.77
CA ARG A 176 0.93 6.10 15.77
C ARG A 176 -0.37 5.54 16.35
N VAL A 177 -0.28 4.46 17.12
CA VAL A 177 -1.43 3.86 17.80
C VAL A 177 -2.01 4.80 18.85
N LYS A 178 -1.14 5.42 19.66
CA LYS A 178 -1.57 6.35 20.72
C LYS A 178 -2.33 7.54 20.17
N LEU A 179 -1.80 8.20 19.13
CA LEU A 179 -2.44 9.37 18.52
C LEU A 179 -3.87 9.08 18.05
N TYR A 180 -4.10 7.93 17.42
CA TYR A 180 -5.43 7.54 16.98
C TYR A 180 -6.35 7.25 18.18
N LYS A 181 -5.89 6.43 19.13
CA LYS A 181 -6.69 6.01 20.28
C LYS A 181 -7.07 7.16 21.21
N ASP A 182 -6.15 8.09 21.45
CA ASP A 182 -6.40 9.28 22.29
C ASP A 182 -7.55 10.15 21.75
N HIS A 183 -7.80 10.11 20.44
CA HIS A 183 -8.80 10.94 19.75
C HIS A 183 -9.99 10.15 19.24
N GLN A 184 -10.08 8.86 19.56
CA GLN A 184 -11.20 8.02 19.15
C GLN A 184 -12.46 8.40 19.95
N ILE A 185 -13.58 8.60 19.26
CA ILE A 185 -14.83 9.05 19.86
C ILE A 185 -15.90 7.95 19.75
N ASP A 186 -16.59 7.68 20.86
CA ASP A 186 -17.73 6.76 20.97
C ASP A 186 -17.48 5.32 20.45
N GLY A 187 -16.21 4.89 20.40
CA GLY A 187 -15.83 3.58 19.88
C GLY A 187 -16.00 3.41 18.37
N PHE A 188 -16.13 4.51 17.61
CA PHE A 188 -16.16 4.46 16.14
C PHE A 188 -14.75 4.44 15.54
N GLY A 189 -14.63 3.83 14.37
CA GLY A 189 -13.39 3.66 13.63
C GLY A 189 -12.49 2.60 14.26
N ALA A 190 -11.36 2.33 13.61
CA ALA A 190 -10.34 1.41 14.09
C ALA A 190 -8.95 1.83 13.61
N ILE A 191 -7.94 1.62 14.46
CA ILE A 191 -6.54 1.62 14.03
C ILE A 191 -6.15 0.19 13.67
N ILE A 192 -5.60 -0.01 12.48
CA ILE A 192 -5.26 -1.33 11.95
C ILE A 192 -3.74 -1.44 11.80
N VAL A 193 -3.14 -2.52 12.29
CA VAL A 193 -1.70 -2.78 12.10
C VAL A 193 -1.50 -3.81 11.00
N GLN A 194 -1.01 -3.34 9.86
CA GLN A 194 -0.70 -4.16 8.70
C GLN A 194 0.70 -4.77 8.83
N ALA A 195 0.87 -6.03 8.41
CA ALA A 195 2.17 -6.69 8.34
C ALA A 195 2.42 -7.36 7.00
N ASN A 196 3.66 -7.22 6.53
CA ASN A 196 4.23 -8.04 5.47
C ASN A 196 5.11 -9.17 6.04
N VAL A 197 5.91 -9.81 5.18
CA VAL A 197 6.86 -10.86 5.56
C VAL A 197 7.87 -10.41 6.62
N GLU A 198 8.43 -9.22 6.50
CA GLU A 198 9.42 -8.70 7.45
C GLU A 198 8.78 -8.35 8.80
N ASP A 199 7.62 -7.68 8.79
CA ASP A 199 6.88 -7.35 10.01
C ASP A 199 6.45 -8.61 10.77
N THR A 200 6.04 -9.66 10.05
CA THR A 200 5.67 -10.96 10.63
C THR A 200 6.86 -11.61 11.33
N ARG A 201 8.05 -11.58 10.72
CA ARG A 201 9.28 -12.12 11.34
C ARG A 201 9.67 -11.38 12.61
N LEU A 202 9.41 -10.07 12.67
CA LEU A 202 9.67 -9.25 13.85
C LEU A 202 8.60 -9.41 14.95
N GLY A 203 7.47 -10.08 14.67
CA GLY A 203 6.35 -10.17 15.61
C GLY A 203 5.66 -8.82 15.85
N ALA A 204 5.65 -7.94 14.84
CA ALA A 204 5.15 -6.57 14.96
C ALA A 204 3.65 -6.50 15.30
N GLN A 205 2.85 -7.44 14.77
CA GLN A 205 1.41 -7.50 15.06
C GLN A 205 1.16 -8.03 16.47
N GLU A 206 1.87 -9.06 16.89
CA GLU A 206 1.77 -9.60 18.25
C GLU A 206 2.12 -8.52 19.28
N TYR A 207 3.21 -7.78 19.06
CA TYR A 207 3.55 -6.63 19.89
C TYR A 207 2.44 -5.55 19.90
N ALA A 208 1.84 -5.25 18.75
CA ALA A 208 0.74 -4.29 18.69
C ALA A 208 -0.51 -4.76 19.46
N LEU A 209 -0.83 -6.05 19.40
CA LEU A 209 -1.95 -6.67 20.08
C LEU A 209 -1.71 -6.71 21.60
N GLU A 210 -0.58 -7.29 22.02
CA GLU A 210 -0.24 -7.59 23.41
C GLU A 210 0.11 -6.33 24.21
N GLU A 211 0.92 -5.43 23.62
CA GLU A 211 1.50 -4.30 24.36
C GLU A 211 0.81 -2.97 24.06
N LEU A 212 0.24 -2.79 22.85
CA LEU A 212 -0.40 -1.54 22.43
C LEU A 212 -1.93 -1.61 22.45
N GLY A 213 -2.49 -2.79 22.75
CA GLY A 213 -3.92 -3.07 22.82
C GLY A 213 -4.65 -2.87 21.49
N VAL A 214 -3.95 -2.95 20.35
CA VAL A 214 -4.60 -2.92 19.03
C VAL A 214 -5.54 -4.11 18.93
N GLU A 215 -6.70 -3.93 18.30
CA GLU A 215 -7.71 -4.98 18.17
C GLU A 215 -7.80 -5.53 16.74
N VAL A 216 -7.35 -4.74 15.76
CA VAL A 216 -7.45 -5.04 14.32
C VAL A 216 -6.07 -5.15 13.69
N VAL A 217 -5.80 -6.26 13.04
CA VAL A 217 -4.54 -6.51 12.33
C VAL A 217 -4.82 -6.89 10.88
N GLU A 218 -3.96 -6.50 9.95
CA GLU A 218 -4.13 -6.78 8.51
C GLU A 218 -2.94 -7.56 7.95
N LEU A 219 -3.22 -8.68 7.30
CA LEU A 219 -2.24 -9.41 6.50
C LEU A 219 -2.12 -8.72 5.13
N LYS A 220 -0.91 -8.37 4.70
CA LYS A 220 -0.69 -7.75 3.39
C LYS A 220 -0.15 -8.77 2.38
N TRP A 221 -0.96 -9.14 1.41
CA TRP A 221 -0.50 -9.90 0.25
C TRP A 221 0.03 -8.97 -0.84
N GLY A 222 -0.65 -7.84 -1.08
CA GLY A 222 -0.27 -6.90 -2.14
C GLY A 222 -0.86 -5.50 -2.01
N GLN A 223 -0.76 -4.74 -3.11
CA GLN A 223 -1.31 -3.39 -3.24
C GLN A 223 -1.61 -3.06 -4.70
N GLY A 224 -2.35 -1.97 -4.95
CA GLY A 224 -2.75 -1.57 -6.29
C GLY A 224 -1.66 -0.91 -7.15
N ALA A 225 -0.56 -0.46 -6.54
CA ALA A 225 0.54 0.18 -7.26
C ALA A 225 1.51 -0.82 -7.90
N LYS A 226 1.57 -2.05 -7.39
CA LYS A 226 2.56 -3.07 -7.76
C LYS A 226 2.23 -4.40 -7.12
N ASN A 227 2.66 -5.48 -7.78
CA ASN A 227 2.50 -6.85 -7.31
C ASN A 227 3.77 -7.39 -6.60
N ILE A 228 4.58 -6.49 -6.02
CA ILE A 228 5.77 -6.80 -5.19
C ILE A 228 5.69 -6.08 -3.85
N GLY A 229 6.64 -6.37 -2.95
CA GLY A 229 6.72 -5.73 -1.63
C GLY A 229 7.00 -4.22 -1.69
N GLY A 230 6.92 -3.55 -0.54
CA GLY A 230 7.36 -2.16 -0.41
C GLY A 230 8.82 -1.98 -0.84
N GLU A 231 9.19 -0.75 -1.19
CA GLU A 231 10.58 -0.32 -1.37
C GLU A 231 10.78 1.02 -0.66
N VAL A 232 11.97 1.25 -0.12
CA VAL A 232 12.37 2.55 0.43
C VAL A 232 13.83 2.82 0.09
N LYS A 233 14.19 4.08 -0.12
CA LYS A 233 15.58 4.53 -0.25
C LYS A 233 16.16 5.00 1.07
N ILE A 234 17.41 4.63 1.32
CA ILE A 234 18.14 4.93 2.56
C ILE A 234 19.40 5.70 2.21
N LYS A 235 19.51 6.93 2.73
CA LYS A 235 20.65 7.83 2.52
C LYS A 235 21.76 7.70 3.56
N ASP A 236 21.58 6.80 4.53
CA ASP A 236 22.50 6.64 5.66
C ASP A 236 23.02 5.20 5.74
N LEU A 237 24.33 5.04 5.72
CA LEU A 237 24.98 3.73 5.73
C LEU A 237 24.68 2.96 7.03
N ARG A 238 24.68 3.63 8.18
CA ARG A 238 24.44 2.96 9.48
C ARG A 238 23.03 2.39 9.53
N LYS A 239 22.04 3.14 9.06
CA LYS A 239 20.66 2.69 8.89
C LYS A 239 20.57 1.52 7.92
N ALA A 240 21.26 1.58 6.78
CA ALA A 240 21.29 0.47 5.82
C ALA A 240 21.86 -0.82 6.44
N GLN A 241 22.97 -0.72 7.17
CA GLN A 241 23.59 -1.84 7.88
C GLN A 241 22.71 -2.41 8.99
N GLU A 242 22.03 -1.55 9.75
CA GLU A 242 21.11 -1.98 10.80
C GLU A 242 19.90 -2.72 10.21
N LEU A 243 19.32 -2.20 9.12
CA LEU A 243 18.22 -2.88 8.44
C LEU A 243 18.67 -4.23 7.87
N HIS A 244 19.86 -4.31 7.30
CA HIS A 244 20.44 -5.59 6.86
C HIS A 244 20.59 -6.58 8.05
N ARG A 245 21.08 -6.12 9.21
CA ARG A 245 21.18 -6.91 10.44
C ARG A 245 19.82 -7.41 10.93
N ARG A 246 18.76 -6.60 10.79
CA ARG A 246 17.37 -6.97 11.07
C ARG A 246 16.78 -7.96 10.06
N GLY A 247 17.55 -8.39 9.05
CA GLY A 247 17.14 -9.38 8.05
C GLY A 247 16.42 -8.80 6.84
N TYR A 248 16.44 -7.48 6.64
CA TYR A 248 15.94 -6.85 5.41
C TYR A 248 16.86 -7.12 4.22
N VAL A 249 16.28 -7.14 3.02
CA VAL A 249 17.06 -7.12 1.78
C VAL A 249 17.46 -5.68 1.51
N VAL A 250 18.76 -5.40 1.59
CA VAL A 250 19.34 -4.08 1.33
C VAL A 250 20.34 -4.19 0.19
N LEU A 251 20.15 -3.39 -0.84
CA LEU A 251 20.96 -3.40 -2.06
C LEU A 251 21.50 -1.99 -2.36
N PRO A 252 22.76 -1.85 -2.79
CA PRO A 252 23.81 -2.87 -2.73
C PRO A 252 24.10 -3.33 -1.28
N ASP A 253 24.81 -4.45 -1.09
CA ASP A 253 25.08 -5.01 0.25
C ASP A 253 25.82 -3.99 1.13
N PRO A 254 25.21 -3.49 2.22
CA PRO A 254 25.81 -2.44 3.04
C PRO A 254 26.93 -2.94 3.96
N THR A 255 27.24 -4.24 3.94
CA THR A 255 28.31 -4.88 4.70
C THR A 255 29.56 -5.20 3.87
N ASP A 256 29.47 -5.13 2.53
CA ASP A 256 30.60 -5.30 1.64
C ASP A 256 31.52 -4.06 1.69
N GLU A 257 32.81 -4.26 1.97
CA GLU A 257 33.79 -3.17 2.08
C GLU A 257 33.91 -2.31 0.81
N ASN A 258 33.79 -2.90 -0.37
CA ASN A 258 33.87 -2.17 -1.63
C ASN A 258 32.63 -1.30 -1.82
N VAL A 259 31.45 -1.80 -1.43
CA VAL A 259 30.20 -1.03 -1.46
C VAL A 259 30.27 0.14 -0.49
N VAL A 260 30.76 -0.09 0.74
CA VAL A 260 30.96 0.96 1.75
C VAL A 260 31.91 2.04 1.23
N LYS A 261 33.08 1.65 0.70
CA LYS A 261 34.06 2.59 0.13
C LYS A 261 33.48 3.36 -1.06
N ALA A 262 32.65 2.73 -1.89
CA ALA A 262 31.99 3.38 -3.02
C ALA A 262 30.93 4.39 -2.56
N PHE A 263 30.16 4.07 -1.52
CA PHE A 263 29.18 4.98 -0.92
C PHE A 263 29.87 6.20 -0.29
N GLU A 264 30.92 6.00 0.51
CA GLU A 264 31.68 7.07 1.16
C GLU A 264 32.37 8.00 0.16
N LYS A 265 32.80 7.47 -0.99
CA LYS A 265 33.33 8.26 -2.12
C LYS A 265 32.26 8.98 -2.93
N GLY A 266 30.97 8.72 -2.68
CA GLY A 266 29.85 9.33 -3.38
C GLY A 266 29.58 8.76 -4.77
N THR A 267 30.09 7.56 -5.09
CA THR A 267 29.82 6.85 -6.35
C THR A 267 28.31 6.60 -6.54
N PHE A 268 27.63 6.30 -5.43
CA PHE A 268 26.16 6.30 -5.33
C PHE A 268 25.77 6.90 -3.97
N ARG A 269 24.51 7.33 -3.83
CA ARG A 269 24.08 8.15 -2.69
C ARG A 269 23.01 7.50 -1.81
N GLU A 270 22.47 6.38 -2.25
CA GLU A 270 21.27 5.78 -1.66
C GLU A 270 21.33 4.26 -1.77
N PHE A 271 20.98 3.56 -0.69
CA PHE A 271 20.67 2.14 -0.68
C PHE A 271 19.16 1.93 -0.93
N GLU A 272 18.81 0.78 -1.48
CA GLU A 272 17.45 0.33 -1.70
C GLU A 272 17.11 -0.78 -0.71
N ARG A 273 16.02 -0.63 0.04
CA ARG A 273 15.48 -1.68 0.89
C ARG A 273 14.24 -2.27 0.24
N HIS A 274 14.28 -3.57 -0.02
CA HIS A 274 13.24 -4.34 -0.70
C HIS A 274 12.53 -5.24 0.30
N SER A 275 11.19 -5.22 0.28
CA SER A 275 10.40 -6.22 1.00
C SER A 275 10.33 -7.50 0.16
N ARG A 276 10.41 -8.65 0.82
CA ARG A 276 10.25 -9.93 0.14
C ARG A 276 8.87 -10.04 -0.46
N VAL A 277 8.81 -10.64 -1.66
CA VAL A 277 7.55 -11.02 -2.27
C VAL A 277 6.96 -12.16 -1.44
N GLY A 278 5.75 -11.95 -0.91
CA GLY A 278 5.03 -12.99 -0.18
C GLY A 278 4.65 -14.14 -1.11
N MET A 279 5.05 -15.36 -0.74
CA MET A 279 4.61 -16.59 -1.40
C MET A 279 3.58 -17.24 -0.49
N VAL A 280 2.31 -17.05 -0.81
CA VAL A 280 1.20 -17.47 0.07
C VAL A 280 0.87 -18.94 -0.17
N GLU A 281 0.87 -19.71 0.90
CA GLU A 281 0.41 -21.10 0.94
C GLU A 281 -0.75 -21.20 1.93
N GLU A 282 -1.70 -22.08 1.64
CA GLU A 282 -2.94 -22.16 2.42
C GLU A 282 -2.68 -22.51 3.89
N GLU A 283 -1.82 -23.51 4.14
CA GLU A 283 -1.43 -23.94 5.49
C GLU A 283 -0.74 -22.81 6.26
N GLY A 284 0.18 -22.10 5.61
CA GLY A 284 0.88 -20.95 6.21
C GLY A 284 -0.07 -19.80 6.52
N PHE A 285 -1.02 -19.52 5.63
CA PHE A 285 -2.06 -18.50 5.85
C PHE A 285 -2.98 -18.87 7.02
N ALA A 286 -3.50 -20.10 7.04
CA ALA A 286 -4.35 -20.60 8.10
C ALA A 286 -3.67 -20.49 9.48
N LYS A 287 -2.43 -20.99 9.57
CA LYS A 287 -1.62 -20.93 10.78
C LYS A 287 -1.41 -19.49 11.22
N ARG A 288 -1.12 -18.57 10.30
CA ARG A 288 -0.90 -17.16 10.66
C ARG A 288 -2.16 -16.49 11.21
N VAL A 289 -3.33 -16.81 10.66
CA VAL A 289 -4.61 -16.33 11.22
C VAL A 289 -4.80 -16.86 12.64
N GLU A 290 -4.58 -18.16 12.87
CA GLU A 290 -4.66 -18.77 14.21
C GLU A 290 -3.70 -18.13 15.21
N GLU A 291 -2.44 -17.91 14.82
CA GLU A 291 -1.44 -17.23 15.65
C GLU A 291 -1.89 -15.82 16.06
N LEU A 292 -2.43 -15.04 15.12
CA LEU A 292 -2.92 -13.69 15.40
C LEU A 292 -4.12 -13.69 16.35
N ARG A 293 -5.05 -14.64 16.18
CA ARG A 293 -6.18 -14.81 17.11
C ARG A 293 -5.70 -15.21 18.50
N ALA A 294 -4.74 -16.14 18.58
CA ALA A 294 -4.15 -16.56 19.84
C ALA A 294 -3.40 -15.43 20.56
N ALA A 295 -2.79 -14.51 19.80
CA ALA A 295 -2.17 -13.29 20.30
C ALA A 295 -3.19 -12.17 20.68
N GLY A 296 -4.50 -12.41 20.51
CA GLY A 296 -5.55 -11.51 20.96
C GLY A 296 -6.19 -10.63 19.87
N ALA A 297 -5.93 -10.89 18.58
CA ALA A 297 -6.60 -10.18 17.50
C ALA A 297 -8.12 -10.41 17.52
N LYS A 298 -8.89 -9.36 17.83
CA LYS A 298 -10.35 -9.37 17.71
C LYS A 298 -10.79 -9.39 16.25
N TYR A 299 -10.04 -8.70 15.39
CA TYR A 299 -10.32 -8.66 13.96
C TYR A 299 -9.05 -8.89 13.13
N VAL A 300 -9.13 -9.78 12.15
CA VAL A 300 -8.04 -10.09 11.21
C VAL A 300 -8.52 -9.77 9.80
N PHE A 301 -7.85 -8.82 9.17
CA PHE A 301 -8.11 -8.37 7.82
C PHE A 301 -7.11 -8.99 6.84
N LEU A 302 -7.48 -9.04 5.57
CA LEU A 302 -6.60 -9.37 4.47
C LEU A 302 -6.62 -8.25 3.44
N LYS A 303 -5.44 -7.78 3.04
CA LYS A 303 -5.26 -6.89 1.90
C LYS A 303 -4.64 -7.63 0.73
N THR A 304 -5.35 -7.64 -0.40
CA THR A 304 -4.84 -8.14 -1.69
C THR A 304 -4.61 -7.00 -2.69
N GLY A 305 -3.79 -7.27 -3.70
CA GLY A 305 -3.42 -6.32 -4.75
C GLY A 305 -4.09 -6.61 -6.09
N ALA A 306 -3.61 -5.93 -7.12
CA ALA A 306 -4.10 -6.04 -8.50
C ALA A 306 -3.60 -7.33 -9.17
N TYR A 307 -3.81 -8.48 -8.53
CA TYR A 307 -3.29 -9.76 -8.97
C TYR A 307 -4.14 -10.41 -10.08
N ARG A 308 -3.71 -11.60 -10.50
CA ARG A 308 -4.41 -12.40 -11.50
C ARG A 308 -5.72 -12.96 -10.91
N PRO A 309 -6.71 -13.33 -11.75
CA PRO A 309 -7.97 -13.92 -11.30
C PRO A 309 -7.84 -15.05 -10.28
N ALA A 310 -6.87 -15.96 -10.48
CA ALA A 310 -6.65 -17.07 -9.56
C ALA A 310 -6.25 -16.60 -8.14
N ASP A 311 -5.48 -15.53 -8.03
CA ASP A 311 -5.03 -14.98 -6.75
C ASP A 311 -6.18 -14.28 -6.02
N LEU A 312 -7.07 -13.59 -6.75
CA LEU A 312 -8.32 -13.06 -6.20
C LEU A 312 -9.24 -14.17 -5.69
N ALA A 313 -9.42 -15.24 -6.48
CA ALA A 313 -10.23 -16.39 -6.06
C ALA A 313 -9.68 -17.04 -4.78
N ARG A 314 -8.34 -17.19 -4.66
CA ARG A 314 -7.70 -17.68 -3.43
C ARG A 314 -7.95 -16.74 -2.25
N ALA A 315 -7.79 -15.43 -2.43
CA ALA A 315 -8.02 -14.46 -1.36
C ALA A 315 -9.45 -14.55 -0.83
N ILE A 316 -10.46 -14.66 -1.70
CA ILE A 316 -11.86 -14.80 -1.32
C ILE A 316 -12.10 -16.14 -0.62
N ALA A 317 -11.72 -17.26 -1.25
CA ALA A 317 -11.96 -18.60 -0.72
C ALA A 317 -11.31 -18.80 0.65
N TRP A 318 -10.06 -18.34 0.82
CA TRP A 318 -9.35 -18.44 2.09
C TRP A 318 -9.89 -17.44 3.13
N SER A 319 -10.35 -16.26 2.71
CA SER A 319 -11.00 -15.31 3.63
C SER A 319 -12.24 -15.93 4.27
N SER A 320 -13.10 -16.56 3.47
CA SER A 320 -14.27 -17.27 3.97
C SER A 320 -13.92 -18.49 4.80
N LYS A 321 -12.97 -19.32 4.32
CA LYS A 321 -12.60 -20.56 5.00
C LYS A 321 -11.97 -20.32 6.39
N TYR A 322 -11.18 -19.25 6.53
CA TYR A 322 -10.40 -18.98 7.75
C TYR A 322 -10.91 -17.79 8.57
N GLY A 323 -12.09 -17.26 8.26
CA GLY A 323 -12.76 -16.24 9.08
C GLY A 323 -12.02 -14.90 9.11
N ILE A 324 -11.63 -14.41 7.92
CA ILE A 324 -11.15 -13.04 7.76
C ILE A 324 -12.34 -12.08 7.85
N ASP A 325 -12.19 -11.03 8.66
CA ASP A 325 -13.25 -10.08 8.98
C ASP A 325 -13.49 -9.03 7.88
N MET A 326 -12.44 -8.72 7.11
CA MET A 326 -12.50 -7.78 5.99
C MET A 326 -11.44 -8.13 4.96
N LEU A 327 -11.85 -8.25 3.70
CA LEU A 327 -10.95 -8.38 2.56
C LEU A 327 -10.93 -7.05 1.78
N THR A 328 -9.78 -6.38 1.77
CA THR A 328 -9.54 -5.21 0.92
C THR A 328 -8.88 -5.64 -0.40
N VAL A 329 -9.43 -5.19 -1.53
CA VAL A 329 -9.00 -5.57 -2.88
C VAL A 329 -8.57 -4.32 -3.63
N ASP A 330 -7.26 -4.12 -3.78
CA ASP A 330 -6.74 -2.97 -4.52
C ASP A 330 -6.62 -3.27 -6.02
N GLY A 331 -7.27 -2.48 -6.87
CA GLY A 331 -7.06 -2.49 -8.32
C GLY A 331 -5.81 -1.75 -8.79
N ALA A 332 -5.40 -1.99 -10.03
CA ALA A 332 -4.26 -1.31 -10.64
C ALA A 332 -4.49 0.22 -10.69
N GLY A 333 -3.41 0.99 -10.61
CA GLY A 333 -3.47 2.46 -10.52
C GLY A 333 -3.43 3.00 -9.09
N GLY A 334 -3.30 2.11 -8.09
CA GLY A 334 -3.09 2.51 -6.71
C GLY A 334 -1.81 3.33 -6.49
N GLY A 335 -1.78 4.11 -5.40
CA GLY A 335 -0.65 4.96 -5.05
C GLY A 335 0.46 4.24 -4.25
N THR A 336 1.67 4.80 -4.28
CA THR A 336 2.80 4.37 -3.46
C THR A 336 3.82 5.49 -3.28
N GLY A 337 4.54 5.49 -2.16
CA GLY A 337 5.68 6.40 -1.94
C GLY A 337 6.93 6.01 -2.74
N MET A 338 7.03 4.75 -3.17
CA MET A 338 8.10 4.24 -4.01
C MET A 338 7.70 2.91 -4.66
N SER A 339 8.02 2.75 -5.95
CA SER A 339 7.88 1.51 -6.74
C SER A 339 8.58 1.68 -8.09
N PRO A 340 9.02 0.61 -8.76
CA PRO A 340 9.43 0.67 -10.15
C PRO A 340 8.31 1.27 -11.01
N TRP A 341 8.64 2.34 -11.75
CA TRP A 341 7.68 3.17 -12.45
C TRP A 341 6.90 2.41 -13.52
N HIS A 342 7.57 1.57 -14.31
CA HIS A 342 6.90 0.78 -15.34
C HIS A 342 5.96 -0.28 -14.73
N MET A 343 6.28 -0.83 -13.56
CA MET A 343 5.35 -1.75 -12.88
C MET A 343 4.08 -1.01 -12.46
N MET A 344 4.18 0.23 -11.96
CA MET A 344 3.01 1.02 -11.59
C MET A 344 2.05 1.27 -12.75
N ASN A 345 2.57 1.31 -13.96
CA ASN A 345 1.78 1.53 -15.17
C ASN A 345 1.28 0.23 -15.78
N GLU A 346 2.07 -0.83 -15.75
CA GLU A 346 1.76 -2.02 -16.56
C GLU A 346 1.30 -3.23 -15.75
N TRP A 347 1.48 -3.25 -14.43
CA TRP A 347 1.16 -4.41 -13.63
C TRP A 347 -0.22 -4.33 -12.99
N GLY A 348 -0.99 -5.38 -13.25
CA GLY A 348 -2.17 -5.74 -12.50
C GLY A 348 -3.50 -5.50 -13.20
N MET A 349 -4.56 -6.07 -12.63
CA MET A 349 -5.91 -5.91 -13.17
C MET A 349 -6.49 -4.52 -12.84
N PRO A 350 -7.08 -3.81 -13.80
CA PRO A 350 -7.70 -2.52 -13.54
C PRO A 350 -8.94 -2.65 -12.63
N PRO A 351 -9.33 -1.57 -11.94
CA PRO A 351 -10.34 -1.63 -10.88
C PRO A 351 -11.71 -2.17 -11.34
N VAL A 352 -12.20 -1.75 -12.49
CA VAL A 352 -13.54 -2.13 -12.96
C VAL A 352 -13.64 -3.64 -13.23
N GLU A 353 -12.66 -4.18 -13.95
CA GLU A 353 -12.57 -5.60 -14.25
C GLU A 353 -12.35 -6.42 -12.98
N LEU A 354 -11.43 -5.98 -12.12
CA LEU A 354 -11.11 -6.68 -10.87
C LEU A 354 -12.30 -6.72 -9.92
N HIS A 355 -13.02 -5.61 -9.75
CA HIS A 355 -14.17 -5.55 -8.83
C HIS A 355 -15.40 -6.25 -9.40
N SER A 356 -15.58 -6.23 -10.73
CA SER A 356 -16.60 -7.04 -11.39
C SER A 356 -16.34 -8.53 -11.17
N LEU A 357 -15.07 -8.95 -11.19
CA LEU A 357 -14.67 -10.32 -10.91
C LEU A 357 -14.84 -10.67 -9.43
N LEU A 358 -14.45 -9.77 -8.53
CA LEU A 358 -14.67 -9.89 -7.08
C LEU A 358 -16.15 -10.16 -6.76
N TYR A 359 -17.07 -9.39 -7.35
CA TYR A 359 -18.51 -9.60 -7.15
C TYR A 359 -18.97 -10.99 -7.61
N LYS A 360 -18.50 -11.47 -8.77
CA LYS A 360 -18.84 -12.80 -9.29
C LYS A 360 -18.27 -13.92 -8.42
N TYR A 361 -17.03 -13.77 -7.98
CA TYR A 361 -16.35 -14.76 -7.15
C TYR A 361 -16.90 -14.81 -5.73
N ALA A 362 -17.19 -13.66 -5.11
CA ALA A 362 -17.84 -13.62 -3.81
C ALA A 362 -19.14 -14.45 -3.84
N LYS A 363 -20.02 -14.25 -4.82
CA LYS A 363 -21.26 -15.06 -4.96
C LYS A 363 -21.07 -16.58 -5.05
N GLN A 364 -19.89 -17.06 -5.43
CA GLN A 364 -19.62 -18.47 -5.67
C GLN A 364 -18.71 -19.10 -4.62
N LEU A 365 -17.82 -18.30 -4.01
CA LEU A 365 -16.72 -18.75 -3.17
C LEU A 365 -16.81 -18.21 -1.74
N SER A 366 -17.67 -17.21 -1.47
CA SER A 366 -17.80 -16.61 -0.14
C SER A 366 -18.66 -17.43 0.80
#